data_AF-A0A8B6C6U7-F1
#
_entry.id   AF-A0A8B6C6U7-F1
#
_cell.length_a   1.000
_cell.length_b   1.000
_cell.length_c   1.000
_cell.angle_alpha   90.00
_cell.angle_beta   90.00
_cell.angle_gamma   90.00
#
_symmetry.space_group_name_H-M   'P 1'
#
loop_
_entity.id
_entity.type
_entity.pdbx_description
1 polymer ?
#
loop_
_entity_poly.entity_id
_entity_poly.type
_entity_poly.pdbx_seq_one_letter_code
_entity_poly.pdbx_strand_id
1 'polypeptide(L)'
;MTKLVILLCLSVFAVAVEAIRPGGLSDVMQPNEEVNRIVADLKGEIEAQLGEKLNTYKVVSFKRQVVAGTNYFIKIEYGLKYVHIRVSKSLGGRVTLASVESGHKLHDLIKYFE
;
A
#
# COMPACT_ATOMS: atom_id res chain seq x y z
N MET A 1 -9.88 -22.88 -44.39
CA MET A 1 -8.65 -22.10 -44.14
C MET A 1 -9.01 -20.62 -44.17
N THR A 2 -9.49 -20.08 -43.06
CA THR A 2 -9.84 -18.66 -42.91
C THR A 2 -8.94 -18.09 -41.82
N LYS A 3 -8.06 -17.20 -42.25
CA LYS A 3 -7.19 -16.38 -41.41
C LYS A 3 -8.03 -15.34 -40.63
N LEU A 4 -7.39 -14.73 -39.63
CA LEU A 4 -7.71 -13.42 -39.03
C LEU A 4 -8.82 -13.48 -37.95
N VAL A 5 -8.63 -12.99 -36.71
CA VAL A 5 -7.95 -11.77 -36.26
C VAL A 5 -7.33 -12.01 -34.87
N ILE A 6 -6.04 -11.69 -34.73
CA ILE A 6 -5.36 -11.52 -33.44
C ILE A 6 -5.80 -10.17 -32.89
N LEU A 7 -6.54 -10.16 -31.77
CA LEU A 7 -6.73 -8.96 -30.95
C LEU A 7 -5.85 -9.10 -29.71
N LEU A 8 -4.54 -8.92 -29.91
CA LEU A 8 -3.59 -8.71 -28.82
C LEU A 8 -3.87 -7.30 -28.28
N CYS A 9 -4.76 -7.19 -27.30
CA CYS A 9 -4.98 -5.95 -26.57
C CYS A 9 -3.74 -5.72 -25.69
N LEU A 10 -2.69 -5.14 -26.28
CA LEU A 10 -1.59 -4.53 -25.58
C LEU A 10 -2.16 -3.32 -24.84
N SER A 11 -2.73 -3.54 -23.66
CA SER A 11 -2.93 -2.46 -22.70
C SER A 11 -1.55 -2.01 -22.28
N VAL A 12 -1.00 -1.04 -23.01
CA VAL A 12 0.13 -0.23 -22.56
C VAL A 12 -0.37 0.46 -21.30
N PHE A 13 -0.03 -0.11 -20.14
CA PHE A 13 -0.11 0.62 -18.88
C PHE A 13 0.90 1.74 -18.99
N ALA A 14 0.43 2.92 -19.40
CA ALA A 14 1.18 4.15 -19.23
C ALA A 14 1.47 4.29 -17.73
N VAL A 15 2.70 3.97 -17.32
CA VAL A 15 3.18 4.34 -16.00
C VAL A 15 3.45 5.83 -16.07
N ALA A 16 2.44 6.63 -15.75
CA ALA A 16 2.63 8.04 -15.47
C ALA A 16 3.54 8.13 -14.25
N VAL A 17 4.81 8.51 -14.46
CA VAL A 17 5.68 8.92 -13.36
C VAL A 17 5.35 10.39 -13.10
N GLU A 18 4.30 10.64 -12.32
CA GLU A 18 4.07 11.99 -11.80
C GLU A 18 5.25 12.40 -10.89
N ALA A 19 5.65 13.66 -11.00
CA ALA A 19 6.75 14.21 -10.21
C ALA A 19 6.38 14.17 -8.72
N ILE A 20 7.08 13.33 -7.95
CA ILE A 20 6.88 13.20 -6.50
C ILE A 20 7.27 14.52 -5.84
N ARG A 21 6.29 15.20 -5.26
CA ARG A 21 6.50 16.43 -4.50
C ARG A 21 6.72 16.10 -3.01
N PRO A 22 7.68 16.73 -2.33
CA PRO A 22 7.77 16.64 -0.88
C PRO A 22 6.43 16.99 -0.22
N GLY A 23 5.98 16.18 0.73
CA GLY A 23 4.71 16.31 1.42
C GLY A 23 3.48 15.82 0.64
N GLY A 24 3.57 15.56 -0.67
CA GLY A 24 2.46 15.03 -1.47
C GLY A 24 2.37 13.49 -1.40
N LEU A 25 1.15 12.96 -1.38
CA LEU A 25 0.92 11.54 -1.63
C LEU A 25 1.16 11.21 -3.10
N SER A 26 1.83 10.10 -3.37
CA SER A 26 1.95 9.54 -4.70
C SER A 26 0.61 8.97 -5.21
N ASP A 27 0.60 8.60 -6.48
CA ASP A 27 -0.37 7.65 -7.01
C ASP A 27 -0.33 6.30 -6.30
N VAL A 28 -1.40 5.53 -6.49
CA VAL A 28 -1.50 4.16 -5.97
C VAL A 28 -0.47 3.27 -6.69
N MET A 29 0.35 2.59 -5.90
CA MET A 29 1.40 1.68 -6.34
C MET A 29 1.04 0.23 -5.97
N GLN A 30 1.54 -0.70 -6.79
CA GLN A 30 1.45 -2.13 -6.50
C GLN A 30 2.43 -2.53 -5.38
N PRO A 31 2.09 -3.51 -4.53
CA PRO A 31 2.98 -3.99 -3.46
C PRO A 31 4.35 -4.40 -4.00
N ASN A 32 5.40 -4.09 -3.24
CA ASN A 32 6.76 -4.51 -3.53
C ASN A 32 7.37 -5.21 -2.31
N GLU A 33 8.59 -5.74 -2.47
CA GLU A 33 9.28 -6.50 -1.42
C GLU A 33 9.52 -5.66 -0.14
N GLU A 34 9.82 -4.37 -0.28
CA GLU A 34 10.02 -3.47 0.86
C GLU A 34 8.74 -3.31 1.68
N VAL A 35 7.61 -3.00 1.03
CA VAL A 35 6.33 -2.80 1.73
C VAL A 35 5.83 -4.10 2.36
N ASN A 36 6.03 -5.23 1.68
CA ASN A 36 5.70 -6.54 2.25
C ASN A 36 6.53 -6.85 3.51
N ARG A 37 7.83 -6.55 3.50
CA ARG A 37 8.69 -6.69 4.69
C ARG A 37 8.24 -5.78 5.82
N ILE A 38 7.97 -4.51 5.54
CA ILE A 38 7.46 -3.54 6.54
C ILE A 38 6.21 -4.09 7.24
N VAL A 39 5.24 -4.61 6.48
CA VAL A 39 4.01 -5.16 7.04
C VAL A 39 4.27 -6.44 7.84
N ALA A 40 5.19 -7.29 7.39
CA ALA A 40 5.57 -8.50 8.12
C ALA A 40 6.24 -8.17 9.46
N ASP A 41 7.17 -7.21 9.47
CA ASP A 41 7.89 -6.77 10.67
C ASP A 41 6.97 -6.11 11.70
N LEU A 42 6.02 -5.29 11.22
CA LEU A 42 5.05 -4.59 12.07
C LEU A 42 3.78 -5.40 12.39
N LYS A 43 3.67 -6.65 11.93
CA LYS A 43 2.44 -7.45 12.03
C LYS A 43 1.88 -7.47 13.46
N GLY A 44 2.75 -7.70 14.45
CA GLY A 44 2.33 -7.74 15.86
C GLY A 44 1.78 -6.42 16.38
N GLU A 45 2.37 -5.30 15.98
CA GLU A 45 1.91 -3.95 16.35
C GLU A 45 0.56 -3.61 15.68
N ILE A 46 0.41 -3.98 14.40
CA ILE A 46 -0.85 -3.79 13.66
C ILE A 46 -1.98 -4.59 14.34
N GLU A 47 -1.74 -5.86 14.66
CA GLU A 47 -2.72 -6.69 15.38
C GLU A 47 -3.07 -6.11 16.76
N ALA A 48 -2.09 -5.57 17.48
CA ALA A 48 -2.30 -4.97 18.79
C ALA A 48 -3.18 -3.71 18.72
N GLN A 49 -2.97 -2.83 17.72
CA GLN A 49 -3.81 -1.64 17.51
C GLN A 49 -5.19 -1.99 16.94
N LEU A 50 -5.27 -3.02 16.10
CA LEU A 50 -6.54 -3.47 15.52
C LEU A 50 -7.42 -4.22 16.53
N GLY A 51 -6.82 -4.85 17.54
CA GLY A 51 -7.51 -5.68 18.53
C GLY A 51 -7.97 -7.05 17.99
N GLU A 52 -7.52 -7.46 16.80
CA GLU A 52 -7.78 -8.77 16.22
C GLU A 52 -6.55 -9.32 15.46
N LYS A 53 -6.50 -10.64 15.30
CA LYS A 53 -5.38 -11.33 14.64
C LYS A 53 -5.50 -11.31 13.12
N LEU A 54 -4.37 -11.06 12.45
CA LEU A 54 -4.25 -11.09 10.99
C LEU A 54 -3.84 -12.50 10.54
N ASN A 55 -4.77 -13.45 10.65
CA ASN A 55 -4.53 -14.87 10.29
C ASN A 55 -4.18 -15.03 8.80
N THR A 56 -4.79 -14.22 7.94
CA THR A 56 -4.39 -14.00 6.55
C THR A 56 -4.13 -12.52 6.38
N TYR A 57 -3.04 -12.15 5.71
CA TYR A 57 -2.78 -10.76 5.36
C TYR A 57 -2.13 -10.69 3.99
N LYS A 58 -2.62 -9.77 3.17
CA LYS A 58 -2.07 -9.48 1.84
C LYS A 58 -2.01 -7.98 1.65
N VAL A 59 -0.83 -7.46 1.33
CA VAL A 59 -0.71 -6.07 0.89
C VAL A 59 -1.38 -5.96 -0.48
N VAL A 60 -2.35 -5.06 -0.63
CA VAL A 60 -3.13 -4.88 -1.86
C VAL A 60 -2.53 -3.76 -2.71
N SER A 61 -2.19 -2.65 -2.08
CA SER A 61 -1.65 -1.46 -2.74
C SER A 61 -1.08 -0.51 -1.69
N PHE A 62 -0.25 0.43 -2.10
CA PHE A 62 0.23 1.48 -1.20
C PHE A 62 0.37 2.82 -1.91
N LYS A 63 0.48 3.89 -1.13
CA LYS A 63 0.98 5.20 -1.55
C LYS A 63 2.19 5.58 -0.70
N ARG A 64 3.05 6.45 -1.22
CA ARG A 64 4.16 7.02 -0.44
C ARG A 64 4.09 8.54 -0.40
N GLN A 65 4.67 9.11 0.64
CA GLN A 65 4.84 10.55 0.80
C GLN A 65 6.28 10.82 1.23
N VAL A 66 6.99 11.62 0.45
CA VAL A 66 8.37 12.02 0.76
C VAL A 66 8.35 13.15 1.78
N VAL A 67 9.07 12.99 2.89
CA VAL A 67 9.24 13.97 3.97
C VAL A 67 10.71 14.03 4.37
N ALA A 68 11.07 14.33 5.62
CA ALA A 68 12.39 14.02 6.18
C ALA A 68 12.54 12.48 6.43
N GLY A 69 12.37 11.71 5.36
CA GLY A 69 12.09 10.27 5.38
C GLY A 69 11.00 9.93 4.35
N THR A 70 10.33 8.81 4.56
CA THR A 70 9.21 8.36 3.72
C THR A 70 8.08 7.86 4.59
N ASN A 71 6.87 8.38 4.41
CA ASN A 71 5.67 7.74 4.93
C ASN A 71 5.11 6.77 3.88
N TYR A 72 4.67 5.61 4.32
CA TYR A 72 3.94 4.61 3.53
C TYR A 72 2.51 4.51 4.04
N PHE A 73 1.55 4.60 3.12
CA PHE A 73 0.13 4.40 3.40
C PHE A 73 -0.28 3.12 2.70
N ILE A 74 -0.53 2.07 3.46
CA ILE A 74 -0.56 0.69 2.96
C ILE A 74 -1.96 0.12 3.19
N LYS A 75 -2.60 -0.39 2.14
CA LYS A 75 -3.84 -1.16 2.23
C LYS A 75 -3.51 -2.64 2.37
N ILE A 76 -4.05 -3.25 3.42
CA ILE A 76 -3.90 -4.67 3.70
C ILE A 76 -5.29 -5.32 3.70
N GLU A 77 -5.43 -6.37 2.93
CA GLU A 77 -6.58 -7.29 2.98
C GLU A 77 -6.31 -8.35 4.04
N TYR A 78 -7.30 -8.61 4.90
CA TYR A 78 -7.24 -9.67 5.88
C TYR A 78 -8.63 -10.34 6.02
N GLY A 79 -8.74 -11.59 5.59
CA GLY A 79 -10.03 -12.25 5.40
C GLY A 79 -10.89 -11.53 4.35
N LEU A 80 -12.02 -10.95 4.77
CA LEU A 80 -12.93 -10.15 3.93
C LEU A 80 -12.92 -8.66 4.28
N LYS A 81 -11.95 -8.23 5.11
CA LYS A 81 -11.81 -6.87 5.62
C LYS A 81 -10.57 -6.21 5.04
N TYR A 82 -10.55 -4.87 5.08
CA TYR A 82 -9.37 -4.09 4.72
C TYR A 82 -9.02 -3.14 5.85
N VAL A 83 -7.72 -2.97 6.05
CA VAL A 83 -7.12 -2.03 6.99
C VAL A 83 -6.15 -1.14 6.23
N HIS A 84 -6.17 0.15 6.54
CA HIS A 84 -5.15 1.08 6.07
C HIS A 84 -4.20 1.35 7.22
N ILE A 85 -2.90 1.25 6.96
CA ILE A 85 -1.87 1.59 7.94
C ILE A 85 -0.99 2.71 7.41
N ARG A 86 -0.53 3.56 8.32
CA ARG A 86 0.51 4.56 8.04
C ARG A 86 1.78 4.14 8.76
N VAL A 87 2.86 4.09 8.01
CA VAL A 87 4.19 3.74 8.51
C VAL A 87 5.15 4.85 8.17
N SER A 88 5.98 5.25 9.13
CA SER A 88 7.08 6.18 8.90
C SER A 88 8.40 5.42 8.79
N LYS A 89 9.17 5.71 7.74
CA LYS A 89 10.56 5.29 7.58
C LYS A 89 11.46 6.51 7.63
N SER A 90 12.25 6.61 8.69
CA SER A 90 13.24 7.69 8.84
C SER A 90 14.38 7.57 7.80
N LEU A 91 15.14 8.66 7.62
CA LEU A 91 16.35 8.65 6.77
C LEU A 91 17.39 7.61 7.22
N GLY A 92 17.45 7.28 8.51
CA GLY A 92 18.31 6.24 9.08
C GLY A 92 17.77 4.82 8.92
N GLY A 93 16.64 4.63 8.23
CA GLY A 93 16.05 3.32 7.96
C GLY A 93 15.17 2.75 9.07
N ARG A 94 15.03 3.43 10.22
CA ARG A 94 14.09 3.02 11.27
C ARG A 94 12.65 3.13 10.76
N VAL A 95 11.90 2.04 10.93
CA VAL A 95 10.49 1.88 10.57
C VAL A 95 9.65 1.96 11.83
N THR A 96 8.50 2.65 11.78
CA THR A 96 7.58 2.77 12.91
C THR A 96 6.15 2.84 12.42
N LEU A 97 5.25 2.06 13.03
CA LEU A 97 3.81 2.16 12.80
C LEU A 97 3.29 3.47 13.41
N ALA A 98 2.72 4.34 12.59
CA ALA A 98 2.16 5.60 13.03
C ALA A 98 0.68 5.45 13.41
N SER A 99 -0.11 4.79 12.55
CA SER A 99 -1.53 4.60 12.77
C SER A 99 -2.13 3.45 11.97
N VAL A 100 -3.30 3.00 12.43
CA VAL A 100 -4.09 1.90 11.86
C VAL A 100 -5.55 2.36 11.80
N GLU A 101 -6.12 2.38 10.61
CA GLU A 101 -7.55 2.62 10.38
C GLU A 101 -8.21 1.33 9.89
N SER A 102 -9.21 0.85 10.62
CA SER A 102 -9.99 -0.34 10.27
C SER A 102 -11.29 0.04 9.53
N GLY A 103 -12.03 -0.97 9.05
CA GLY A 103 -13.35 -0.76 8.44
C GLY A 103 -13.33 -0.31 6.98
N HIS A 104 -12.17 -0.31 6.33
CA HIS A 104 -12.04 -0.02 4.91
C HIS A 104 -12.54 -1.18 4.04
N LYS A 105 -12.88 -0.84 2.80
CA LYS A 105 -13.32 -1.76 1.73
C LYS A 105 -12.29 -1.81 0.60
N LEU A 106 -12.44 -2.80 -0.28
CA LEU A 106 -11.56 -3.00 -1.44
C LEU A 106 -11.37 -1.72 -2.27
N HIS A 107 -12.46 -0.99 -2.53
CA HIS A 107 -12.47 0.19 -3.39
C HIS A 107 -12.22 1.51 -2.65
N ASP A 108 -12.04 1.49 -1.33
CA ASP A 108 -11.78 2.72 -0.58
C ASP A 108 -10.42 3.31 -0.97
N LEU A 109 -10.38 4.61 -1.22
CA LEU A 109 -9.15 5.26 -1.64
C LEU A 109 -8.18 5.37 -0.45
N ILE A 110 -6.90 5.15 -0.73
CA ILE A 110 -5.84 5.52 0.22
C ILE A 110 -5.73 7.05 0.20
N LYS A 111 -6.23 7.67 1.27
CA LYS A 111 -6.11 9.10 1.57
C LYS A 111 -5.03 9.29 2.63
N TYR A 112 -4.68 10.54 2.88
CA TYR A 112 -3.90 10.88 4.06
C TYR A 112 -4.78 10.69 5.30
N PHE A 113 -4.20 10.12 6.34
CA PHE A 113 -4.76 10.03 7.69
C PHE A 113 -3.63 10.14 8.70
N GLU A 114 -3.97 10.51 9.93
CA GLU A 114 -2.98 10.67 11.01
C GLU A 114 -2.59 9.33 11.62
#